data_AF-A0A4Q9GSW0-F1
#
_entry.id   AF-A0A4Q9GSW0-F1
#
_cell.length_a   1.000
_cell.length_b   1.000
_cell.length_c   1.000
_cell.angle_alpha   90.00
_cell.angle_beta   90.00
_cell.angle_gamma   90.00
#
_symmetry.space_group_name_H-M   'P 1'
#
loop_
_entity.id
_entity.type
_entity.pdbx_description
1 polymer ?
#
loop_
_entity_poly.entity_id
_entity_poly.type
_entity_poly.pdbx_seq_one_letter_code
_entity_poly.pdbx_strand_id
1 'polypeptide(L)'
;MWQVARRPRWIGMLFVCLAVAAGFALLGQWQLSRGVETATVVERETETTVPLESIAEPASTISSSAAGQRVSTTGALVPGDGVVLEGRFNDGVEGFWVTGHALTESGVSIAVALGWVADRADAASALKDFTTSERDLTGRYVATEPPAEDDFEAGEQKSMSVAALINQWADAPASVYGGYLVLDDAPAGLDAIDSPVPSAEVTLNWLNVFYAIEWAVFAVFAVFLWFRLVRDEWEREQEDAELELN
;
A
#
# COMPACT_ATOMS: atom_id res chain seq x y z
N MET A 1 -36.32 34.85 -26.47
CA MET A 1 -35.20 34.09 -25.86
C MET A 1 -33.85 34.38 -26.52
N TRP A 2 -33.64 34.07 -27.81
CA TRP A 2 -32.35 34.28 -28.50
C TRP A 2 -31.84 35.74 -28.53
N GLN A 3 -32.75 36.73 -28.55
CA GLN A 3 -32.40 38.16 -28.47
C GLN A 3 -31.85 38.56 -27.09
N VAL A 4 -32.38 37.98 -26.01
CA VAL A 4 -31.90 38.19 -24.63
C VAL A 4 -30.51 37.58 -24.46
N ALA A 5 -30.31 36.35 -24.97
CA ALA A 5 -29.03 35.65 -24.92
C ALA A 5 -27.86 36.39 -25.62
N ARG A 6 -28.16 37.22 -26.63
CA ARG A 6 -27.15 38.01 -27.36
C ARG A 6 -26.79 39.35 -26.70
N ARG A 7 -27.44 39.72 -25.58
CA ARG A 7 -27.08 40.95 -24.87
C ARG A 7 -25.74 40.77 -24.16
N PRO A 8 -24.89 41.83 -24.10
CA PRO A 8 -23.52 41.74 -23.59
C PRO A 8 -23.42 41.18 -22.16
N ARG A 9 -24.42 41.46 -21.31
CA ARG A 9 -24.51 40.91 -19.94
C ARG A 9 -24.62 39.39 -19.92
N TRP A 10 -25.45 38.80 -20.78
CA TRP A 10 -25.70 37.36 -20.83
C TRP A 10 -24.56 36.60 -21.53
N ILE A 11 -23.90 37.24 -22.51
CA ILE A 11 -22.66 36.76 -23.10
C ILE A 11 -21.52 36.76 -22.06
N GLY A 12 -21.38 37.84 -21.29
CA GLY A 12 -20.39 37.91 -20.20
C GLY A 12 -20.61 36.81 -19.15
N MET A 13 -21.87 36.55 -18.79
CA MET A 13 -22.21 35.47 -17.87
C MET A 13 -21.88 34.08 -18.44
N LEU A 14 -22.13 33.85 -19.74
CA LEU A 14 -21.75 32.61 -20.42
C LEU A 14 -20.23 32.37 -20.34
N PHE A 15 -19.42 33.40 -20.57
CA PHE A 15 -17.97 33.31 -20.44
C PHE A 15 -17.52 32.96 -19.02
N VAL A 16 -18.16 33.53 -18.00
CA VAL A 16 -17.87 33.19 -16.59
C VAL A 16 -18.21 31.72 -16.31
N CYS A 17 -19.38 31.24 -16.76
CA CYS A 17 -19.77 29.83 -16.60
C CYS A 17 -18.79 28.87 -17.31
N LEU A 18 -18.37 29.20 -18.53
CA LEU A 18 -17.37 28.41 -19.27
C LEU A 18 -16.00 28.41 -18.59
N ALA A 19 -15.57 29.54 -18.03
CA ALA A 19 -14.32 29.64 -17.28
C ALA A 19 -14.35 28.77 -16.01
N VAL A 20 -15.46 28.79 -15.26
CA VAL A 20 -15.64 27.94 -14.07
C VAL A 20 -15.66 26.45 -14.45
N ALA A 21 -16.39 26.08 -15.50
CA ALA A 21 -16.44 24.71 -16.01
C ALA A 21 -15.06 24.21 -16.46
N ALA A 22 -14.29 25.04 -17.17
CA ALA A 22 -12.91 24.73 -17.54
C ALA A 22 -12.01 24.56 -16.31
N GLY A 23 -12.19 25.38 -15.27
CA GLY A 23 -11.47 25.24 -14.00
C GLY A 23 -11.73 23.90 -13.33
N PHE A 24 -12.99 23.46 -13.23
CA PHE A 24 -13.34 22.16 -12.67
C PHE A 24 -12.82 20.99 -13.53
N ALA A 25 -12.86 21.10 -14.86
CA ALA A 25 -12.30 20.10 -15.75
C ALA A 25 -10.78 19.96 -15.58
N LEU A 26 -10.05 21.08 -15.42
CA LEU A 26 -8.61 21.08 -15.17
C LEU A 26 -8.26 20.49 -13.80
N LEU A 27 -9.03 20.79 -12.76
CA LEU A 27 -8.85 20.21 -11.43
C LEU A 27 -9.15 18.71 -11.42
N GLY A 28 -10.19 18.26 -12.14
CA GLY A 28 -10.49 16.85 -12.33
C GLY A 28 -9.39 16.11 -13.08
N GLN A 29 -8.84 16.71 -14.14
CA GLN A 29 -7.68 16.18 -14.87
C GLN A 29 -6.44 16.06 -13.98
N TRP A 30 -6.16 17.09 -13.16
CA TRP A 30 -5.04 17.05 -12.22
C TRP A 30 -5.21 15.96 -11.15
N GLN A 31 -6.42 15.75 -10.64
CA GLN A 31 -6.70 14.62 -9.73
C GLN A 31 -6.50 13.26 -10.42
N LEU A 32 -7.00 13.13 -11.66
CA LEU A 32 -6.84 11.90 -12.43
C LEU A 32 -5.36 11.59 -12.70
N SER A 33 -4.57 12.58 -13.12
CA SER A 33 -3.14 12.38 -13.40
C SER A 33 -2.37 11.93 -12.16
N ARG A 34 -2.71 12.46 -10.99
CA ARG A 34 -2.11 12.04 -9.71
C ARG A 34 -2.51 10.63 -9.30
N GLY A 35 -3.72 10.19 -9.63
CA GLY A 35 -4.16 8.81 -9.40
C GLY A 35 -3.54 7.79 -10.37
N VAL A 36 -3.25 8.19 -11.60
CA VAL A 36 -2.69 7.31 -12.65
C VAL A 36 -1.15 7.23 -12.58
N GLU A 37 -0.45 8.24 -12.06
CA GLU A 37 1.01 8.18 -11.84
C GLU A 37 1.44 7.13 -10.80
N THR A 38 0.52 6.62 -9.98
CA THR A 38 0.77 5.45 -9.10
C THR A 38 0.61 4.10 -9.83
N ALA A 39 0.07 4.11 -11.06
CA ALA A 39 -0.28 2.92 -11.83
C ALA A 39 0.71 2.58 -12.96
N THR A 40 1.89 3.21 -13.02
CA THR A 40 2.99 2.61 -13.79
C THR A 40 3.53 1.44 -12.99
N VAL A 41 2.96 0.28 -13.24
CA VAL A 41 3.56 -1.01 -12.87
C VAL A 41 4.95 -1.02 -13.48
N VAL A 42 5.97 -0.76 -12.67
CA VAL A 42 7.29 -1.26 -13.01
C VAL A 42 7.14 -2.75 -12.81
N GLU A 43 6.92 -3.50 -13.90
CA GLU A 43 7.01 -4.95 -13.90
C GLU A 43 8.46 -5.26 -13.53
N ARG A 44 8.67 -5.55 -12.24
CA ARG A 44 9.99 -5.82 -11.69
C ARG A 44 10.19 -7.32 -11.65
N GLU A 45 11.36 -7.75 -12.10
CA GLU A 45 11.78 -9.13 -12.02
C GLU A 45 12.17 -9.46 -10.57
N THR A 46 11.16 -9.66 -9.71
CA THR A 46 11.36 -9.99 -8.29
C THR A 46 11.82 -11.43 -8.08
N GLU A 47 11.66 -12.28 -9.09
CA GLU A 47 11.90 -13.71 -8.99
C GLU A 47 13.35 -14.13 -9.23
N THR A 48 14.19 -13.21 -9.73
CA THR A 48 15.63 -13.43 -9.84
C THR A 48 16.31 -13.12 -8.51
N THR A 49 16.89 -14.13 -7.86
CA THR A 49 17.58 -13.95 -6.58
C THR A 49 18.82 -13.07 -6.73
N VAL A 50 18.94 -12.05 -5.88
CA VAL A 50 20.10 -11.14 -5.81
C VAL A 50 20.70 -11.11 -4.39
N PRO A 51 21.96 -10.68 -4.20
CA PRO A 51 22.51 -10.51 -2.85
C PRO A 51 21.71 -9.49 -2.04
N LEU A 52 21.42 -9.76 -0.77
CA LEU A 52 20.65 -8.86 0.10
C LEU A 52 21.24 -7.44 0.15
N GLU A 53 22.55 -7.33 0.29
CA GLU A 53 23.29 -6.07 0.37
C GLU A 53 23.24 -5.26 -0.93
N SER A 54 22.83 -5.86 -2.05
CA SER A 54 22.68 -5.15 -3.32
C SER A 54 21.40 -4.32 -3.42
N ILE A 55 20.40 -4.62 -2.58
CA ILE A 55 19.08 -3.98 -2.61
C ILE A 55 18.65 -3.38 -1.27
N ALA A 56 19.29 -3.75 -0.17
CA ALA A 56 18.98 -3.26 1.17
C ALA A 56 20.23 -2.69 1.87
N GLU A 57 20.06 -1.54 2.51
CA GLU A 57 21.07 -0.96 3.39
C GLU A 57 20.67 -1.20 4.86
N PRO A 58 21.61 -1.59 5.74
CA PRO A 58 21.34 -1.68 7.17
C PRO A 58 20.91 -0.33 7.76
N ALA A 59 20.09 -0.36 8.81
CA ALA A 59 19.56 0.83 9.49
C ALA A 59 18.82 1.83 8.57
N SER A 60 18.28 1.34 7.45
CA SER A 60 17.50 2.14 6.49
C SER A 60 16.08 1.61 6.33
N THR A 61 15.18 2.45 5.83
CA THR A 61 13.83 2.01 5.48
C THR A 61 13.85 1.21 4.19
N ILE A 62 13.01 0.18 4.10
CA ILE A 62 12.91 -0.62 2.87
C ILE A 62 12.49 0.25 1.69
N SER A 63 13.24 0.15 0.59
CA SER A 63 12.90 0.83 -0.64
C SER A 63 11.75 0.10 -1.34
N SER A 64 10.96 0.83 -2.14
CA SER A 64 9.90 0.21 -2.93
C SER A 64 10.42 -0.86 -3.90
N SER A 65 11.69 -0.77 -4.32
CA SER A 65 12.36 -1.77 -5.18
C SER A 65 12.87 -2.99 -4.44
N ALA A 66 13.16 -2.86 -3.14
CA ALA A 66 13.62 -3.97 -2.30
C ALA A 66 12.46 -4.84 -1.80
N ALA A 67 11.30 -4.23 -1.56
CA ALA A 67 10.12 -4.93 -1.07
C ALA A 67 9.65 -6.00 -2.09
N GLY A 68 9.60 -7.24 -1.63
CA GLY A 68 9.16 -8.40 -2.41
C GLY A 68 10.24 -9.03 -3.31
N GLN A 69 11.45 -8.47 -3.36
CA GLN A 69 12.57 -9.05 -4.13
C GLN A 69 13.05 -10.35 -3.48
N ARG A 70 13.34 -11.37 -4.30
CA ARG A 70 14.06 -12.57 -3.82
C ARG A 70 15.52 -12.24 -3.60
N VAL A 71 16.04 -12.61 -2.43
CA VAL A 71 17.40 -12.32 -2.02
C VAL A 71 18.08 -13.53 -1.41
N SER A 72 19.41 -13.50 -1.40
CA SER A 72 20.26 -14.44 -0.68
C SER A 72 21.25 -13.70 0.21
N THR A 73 21.52 -14.26 1.38
CA THR A 73 22.63 -13.85 2.25
C THR A 73 23.11 -15.06 3.04
N THR A 74 24.33 -15.04 3.57
CA THR A 74 24.86 -16.10 4.42
C THR A 74 24.92 -15.60 5.85
N GLY A 75 24.50 -16.44 6.79
CA GLY A 75 24.47 -16.08 8.21
C GLY A 75 24.07 -17.22 9.13
N ALA A 76 24.10 -16.95 10.43
CA ALA A 76 23.75 -17.89 11.47
C ALA A 76 22.56 -17.39 12.31
N LEU A 77 21.66 -18.30 12.70
CA LEU A 77 20.58 -17.95 13.62
C LEU A 77 21.13 -17.71 15.03
N VAL A 78 20.55 -16.72 15.72
CA VAL A 78 20.83 -16.40 17.12
C VAL A 78 19.83 -17.18 18.00
N PRO A 79 20.28 -18.18 18.78
CA PRO A 79 19.38 -18.98 19.61
C PRO A 79 18.73 -18.15 20.71
N GLY A 80 17.47 -18.41 20.99
CA GLY A 80 16.71 -17.69 22.02
C GLY A 80 16.02 -16.41 21.54
N ASP A 81 16.38 -15.89 20.36
CA ASP A 81 15.79 -14.68 19.77
C ASP A 81 14.56 -14.96 18.89
N GLY A 82 14.15 -16.23 18.78
CA GLY A 82 13.01 -16.62 17.97
C GLY A 82 11.68 -16.39 18.67
N VAL A 83 10.69 -15.98 17.87
CA VAL A 83 9.32 -15.67 18.33
C VAL A 83 8.32 -16.46 17.51
N VAL A 84 7.25 -16.93 18.15
CA VAL A 84 6.11 -17.54 17.45
C VAL A 84 5.08 -16.44 17.16
N LEU A 85 4.72 -16.28 15.90
CA LEU A 85 3.62 -15.40 15.50
C LEU A 85 2.37 -16.22 15.23
N GLU A 86 1.23 -15.76 15.73
CA GLU A 86 -0.08 -16.41 15.57
C GLU A 86 -0.96 -15.70 14.52
N GLY A 87 -2.10 -16.31 14.17
CA GLY A 87 -3.00 -15.78 13.16
C GLY A 87 -2.40 -15.79 11.75
N ARG A 88 -1.43 -16.67 11.50
CA ARG A 88 -0.68 -16.73 10.25
C ARG A 88 -1.27 -17.79 9.34
N PHE A 89 -1.65 -17.37 8.14
CA PHE A 89 -2.26 -18.26 7.16
C PHE A 89 -1.22 -18.83 6.20
N ASN A 90 -1.35 -20.12 5.89
CA ASN A 90 -0.63 -20.80 4.82
C ASN A 90 -1.64 -21.63 4.03
N ASP A 91 -1.75 -21.41 2.72
CA ASP A 91 -2.75 -22.08 1.85
C ASP A 91 -4.19 -22.04 2.40
N GLY A 92 -4.57 -20.93 3.05
CA GLY A 92 -5.90 -20.72 3.63
C GLY A 92 -6.14 -21.42 4.98
N VAL A 93 -5.12 -22.05 5.56
CA VAL A 93 -5.17 -22.64 6.91
C VAL A 93 -4.49 -21.71 7.90
N GLU A 94 -5.19 -21.36 8.97
CA GLU A 94 -4.63 -20.58 10.07
C GLU A 94 -3.66 -21.43 10.91
N GLY A 95 -2.56 -20.83 11.32
CA GLY A 95 -1.52 -21.44 12.14
C GLY A 95 -0.53 -20.40 12.64
N PHE A 96 0.73 -20.81 12.71
CA PHE A 96 1.79 -20.06 13.37
C PHE A 96 3.02 -19.92 12.47
N TRP A 97 3.63 -18.74 12.45
CA TRP A 97 4.97 -18.58 11.92
C TRP A 97 6.00 -18.79 13.03
N VAL A 98 7.01 -19.57 12.72
CA VAL A 98 8.23 -19.65 13.51
C VAL A 98 9.20 -18.62 12.94
N THR A 99 9.63 -17.68 13.78
CA THR A 99 10.53 -16.60 13.38
C THR A 99 11.86 -16.68 14.12
N GLY A 100 12.86 -16.00 13.61
CA GLY A 100 14.19 -15.95 14.19
C GLY A 100 14.93 -14.66 13.87
N HIS A 101 16.08 -14.53 14.51
CA HIS A 101 17.09 -13.52 14.23
C HIS A 101 18.28 -14.22 13.60
N ALA A 102 18.75 -13.75 12.46
CA ALA A 102 20.02 -14.17 11.87
C ALA A 102 21.04 -13.03 11.89
N LEU A 103 22.29 -13.38 12.15
CA LEU A 103 23.44 -12.50 11.98
C LEU A 103 24.13 -12.86 10.67
N THR A 104 24.21 -11.91 9.74
CA THR A 104 24.91 -12.10 8.47
C THR A 104 26.42 -12.22 8.69
N GLU A 105 27.16 -12.73 7.69
CA GLU A 105 28.64 -12.74 7.69
C GLU A 105 29.25 -11.34 7.98
N SER A 106 28.57 -10.27 7.55
CA SER A 106 28.97 -8.88 7.79
C SER A 106 28.61 -8.35 9.19
N GLY A 107 28.03 -9.17 10.06
CA GLY A 107 27.64 -8.80 11.42
C GLY A 107 26.39 -7.93 11.49
N VAL A 108 25.53 -7.96 10.47
CA VAL A 108 24.27 -7.23 10.43
C VAL A 108 23.12 -8.17 10.77
N SER A 109 22.22 -7.72 11.64
CA SER A 109 21.05 -8.48 12.05
C SER A 109 19.94 -8.42 11.00
N ILE A 110 19.27 -9.54 10.77
CA ILE A 110 18.05 -9.63 9.96
C ILE A 110 17.02 -10.50 10.67
N ALA A 111 15.77 -10.03 10.69
CA ALA A 111 14.65 -10.85 11.14
C ALA A 111 14.28 -11.85 10.03
N VAL A 112 13.97 -13.09 10.41
CA VAL A 112 13.72 -14.18 9.47
C VAL A 112 12.41 -14.89 9.84
N ALA A 113 11.49 -14.99 8.89
CA ALA A 113 10.36 -15.91 8.99
C ALA A 113 10.82 -17.26 8.43
N LEU A 114 10.95 -18.25 9.31
CA LEU A 114 11.63 -19.52 9.02
C LEU A 114 10.70 -20.54 8.36
N GLY A 115 9.44 -20.55 8.77
CA GLY A 115 8.47 -21.53 8.33
C GLY A 115 7.13 -21.40 9.06
N TRP A 116 6.17 -22.20 8.66
CA TRP A 116 4.82 -22.25 9.20
C TRP A 116 4.53 -23.63 9.81
N VAL A 117 3.67 -23.67 10.84
CA VAL A 117 3.07 -24.90 11.39
C VAL A 117 1.64 -24.63 11.83
N ALA A 118 0.81 -25.68 11.84
CA ALA A 118 -0.58 -25.58 12.27
C ALA A 118 -0.74 -25.48 13.80
N ASP A 119 0.14 -26.14 14.56
CA ASP A 119 0.03 -26.25 16.02
C ASP A 119 1.10 -25.41 16.76
N ARG A 120 0.68 -24.73 17.82
CA ARG A 120 1.55 -23.87 18.63
C ARG A 120 2.64 -24.64 19.36
N ALA A 121 2.38 -25.88 19.77
CA ALA A 121 3.35 -26.72 20.44
C ALA A 121 4.48 -27.15 19.50
N ASP A 122 4.17 -27.36 18.22
CA ASP A 122 5.18 -27.64 17.19
C ASP A 122 6.04 -26.39 16.94
N ALA A 123 5.42 -25.21 16.88
CA ALA A 123 6.13 -23.93 16.75
C ALA A 123 7.12 -23.71 17.91
N ALA A 124 6.66 -23.93 19.14
CA ALA A 124 7.48 -23.80 20.35
C ALA A 124 8.58 -24.88 20.44
N SER A 125 8.38 -26.05 19.83
CA SER A 125 9.40 -27.10 19.76
C SER A 125 10.47 -26.72 18.73
N ALA A 126 10.09 -26.23 17.55
CA ALA A 126 11.02 -25.79 16.52
C ALA A 126 11.98 -24.68 16.98
N LEU A 127 11.52 -23.75 17.82
CA LEU A 127 12.37 -22.71 18.42
C LEU A 127 13.54 -23.27 19.25
N LYS A 128 13.39 -24.45 19.85
CA LYS A 128 14.42 -25.07 20.71
C LYS A 128 15.52 -25.75 19.91
N ASP A 129 15.22 -26.13 18.67
CA ASP A 129 16.11 -26.93 17.81
C ASP A 129 16.97 -26.07 16.88
N PHE A 130 17.00 -24.74 17.07
CA PHE A 130 17.80 -23.84 16.25
C PHE A 130 19.29 -24.09 16.36
N THR A 131 19.91 -24.33 15.21
CA THR A 131 21.35 -24.50 15.07
C THR A 131 22.02 -23.16 14.81
N THR A 132 23.15 -22.92 15.47
CA THR A 132 24.00 -21.72 15.27
C THR A 132 24.95 -21.85 14.08
N SER A 133 24.83 -22.90 13.27
CA SER A 133 25.68 -23.08 12.11
C SER A 133 25.33 -22.08 11.03
N GLU A 134 26.37 -21.46 10.48
CA GLU A 134 26.26 -20.61 9.30
C GLU A 134 25.66 -21.40 8.12
N ARG A 135 24.75 -20.75 7.40
CA ARG A 135 24.04 -21.32 6.26
C ARG A 135 23.62 -20.23 5.28
N ASP A 136 23.32 -20.67 4.07
CA ASP A 136 22.70 -19.80 3.08
C ASP A 136 21.22 -19.58 3.45
N LEU A 137 20.85 -18.31 3.53
CA LEU A 137 19.51 -17.82 3.78
C LEU A 137 18.99 -17.22 2.47
N THR A 138 18.16 -17.98 1.77
CA THR A 138 17.52 -17.54 0.53
C THR A 138 16.02 -17.44 0.74
N GLY A 139 15.43 -16.36 0.24
CA GLY A 139 14.03 -16.08 0.51
C GLY A 139 13.55 -14.77 -0.11
N ARG A 140 12.31 -14.40 0.20
CA ARG A 140 11.74 -13.11 -0.20
C ARG A 140 11.97 -12.06 0.88
N TYR A 141 12.52 -10.92 0.50
CA TYR A 141 12.69 -9.79 1.42
C TYR A 141 11.40 -8.97 1.49
N VAL A 142 10.82 -8.87 2.68
CA VAL A 142 9.50 -8.27 2.91
C VAL A 142 9.63 -7.07 3.84
N ALA A 143 8.79 -6.06 3.61
CA ALA A 143 8.73 -4.88 4.46
C ALA A 143 8.27 -5.26 5.87
N THR A 144 8.87 -4.65 6.91
CA THR A 144 8.39 -4.81 8.28
C THR A 144 6.89 -4.52 8.39
N GLU A 145 6.20 -5.31 9.20
CA GLU A 145 4.81 -5.06 9.52
C GLU A 145 4.70 -3.97 10.60
N PRO A 146 3.60 -3.19 10.63
CA PRO A 146 3.31 -2.34 11.77
C PRO A 146 3.11 -3.21 13.02
N PRO A 147 3.42 -2.69 14.22
CA PRO A 147 3.10 -3.38 15.45
C PRO A 147 1.58 -3.60 15.55
N ALA A 148 1.17 -4.78 16.01
CA ALA A 148 -0.21 -5.12 16.27
C ALA A 148 -0.60 -4.84 17.73
N GLU A 149 -1.91 -4.80 18.00
CA GLU A 149 -2.42 -4.90 19.37
C GLU A 149 -2.28 -6.35 19.83
N ASP A 150 -1.16 -6.62 20.49
CA ASP A 150 -0.74 -7.94 20.96
C ASP A 150 -0.97 -8.08 22.48
N ASP A 151 -1.45 -9.25 22.93
CA ASP A 151 -1.50 -9.59 24.36
C ASP A 151 -0.22 -10.32 24.77
N PHE A 152 0.82 -9.54 25.06
CA PHE A 152 2.14 -10.08 25.45
C PHE A 152 2.11 -10.88 26.76
N GLU A 153 1.16 -10.60 27.67
CA GLU A 153 1.01 -11.36 28.93
C GLU A 153 0.45 -12.77 28.65
N ALA A 154 -0.42 -12.90 27.64
CA ALA A 154 -0.87 -14.18 27.10
C ALA A 154 0.14 -14.82 26.11
N GLY A 155 1.22 -14.12 25.78
CA GLY A 155 2.21 -14.53 24.78
C GLY A 155 1.68 -14.47 23.35
N GLU A 156 0.62 -13.70 23.10
CA GLU A 156 0.11 -13.45 21.75
C GLU A 156 1.03 -12.46 21.03
N GLN A 157 1.46 -12.80 19.81
CA GLN A 157 2.11 -11.85 18.93
C GLN A 157 1.69 -12.11 17.49
N LYS A 158 1.10 -11.11 16.84
CA LYS A 158 0.48 -11.27 15.52
C LYS A 158 1.29 -10.62 14.42
N SER A 159 2.22 -9.72 14.74
CA SER A 159 2.94 -8.90 13.75
C SER A 159 4.43 -9.26 13.61
N MET A 160 4.92 -9.28 12.37
CA MET A 160 6.34 -9.38 12.01
C MET A 160 6.97 -7.98 12.01
N SER A 161 6.86 -7.31 13.15
CA SER A 161 7.40 -5.97 13.33
C SER A 161 8.87 -6.03 13.73
N VAL A 162 9.77 -5.67 12.82
CA VAL A 162 11.22 -5.68 13.07
C VAL A 162 11.56 -4.80 14.27
N ALA A 163 10.91 -3.64 14.40
CA ALA A 163 11.10 -2.76 15.55
C ALA A 163 10.67 -3.40 16.88
N ALA A 164 9.59 -4.19 16.89
CA ALA A 164 9.16 -4.90 18.09
C ALA A 164 10.13 -6.05 18.43
N LEU A 165 10.58 -6.81 17.42
CA LEU A 165 11.51 -7.93 17.58
C LEU A 165 12.86 -7.49 18.16
N ILE A 166 13.40 -6.35 17.70
CA ILE A 166 14.66 -5.78 18.24
C ILE A 166 14.59 -5.57 19.76
N ASN A 167 13.41 -5.25 20.31
CA ASN A 167 13.24 -5.06 21.75
C ASN A 167 13.11 -6.37 22.54
N GLN A 168 12.96 -7.51 21.85
CA GLN A 168 12.81 -8.84 22.45
C GLN A 168 14.08 -9.69 22.34
N TRP A 169 14.95 -9.38 21.38
CA TRP A 169 16.23 -10.06 21.23
C TRP A 169 17.10 -9.88 22.47
N ALA A 170 17.86 -10.92 22.82
CA ALA A 170 18.64 -10.99 24.05
C ALA A 170 19.69 -9.87 24.11
N ASP A 171 20.31 -9.56 22.97
CA ASP A 171 21.32 -8.52 22.82
C ASP A 171 20.85 -7.45 21.83
N ALA A 172 21.07 -6.18 22.18
CA ALA A 172 20.76 -5.08 21.28
C ALA A 172 21.69 -5.14 20.05
N PRO A 173 21.14 -5.29 18.83
CA PRO A 173 21.94 -5.41 17.62
C PRO A 173 22.62 -4.07 17.27
N ALA A 174 23.85 -4.13 16.77
CA ALA A 174 24.58 -2.93 16.35
C ALA A 174 23.96 -2.29 15.09
N SER A 175 23.44 -3.12 14.19
CA SER A 175 22.80 -2.70 12.94
C SER A 175 21.81 -3.77 12.47
N VAL A 176 20.67 -3.35 11.91
CA VAL A 176 19.58 -4.25 11.52
C VAL A 176 19.04 -3.86 10.15
N TYR A 177 18.72 -4.82 9.31
CA TYR A 177 17.95 -4.59 8.09
C TYR A 177 16.49 -4.22 8.45
N GLY A 178 15.93 -3.21 7.78
CA GLY A 178 14.59 -2.70 8.12
C GLY A 178 13.42 -3.60 7.69
N GLY A 179 13.67 -4.62 6.88
CA GLY A 179 12.72 -5.67 6.51
C GLY A 179 13.10 -7.02 7.10
N TYR A 180 12.28 -8.03 6.80
CA TYR A 180 12.54 -9.41 7.20
C TYR A 180 12.61 -10.32 5.99
N LEU A 181 13.29 -11.47 6.15
CA LEU A 181 13.44 -12.48 5.12
C LEU A 181 12.44 -13.61 5.36
N VAL A 182 11.58 -13.91 4.39
CA VAL A 182 10.76 -15.13 4.38
C VAL A 182 11.53 -16.21 3.65
N LEU A 183 11.97 -17.26 4.33
CA LEU A 183 12.77 -18.33 3.70
C LEU A 183 11.96 -19.11 2.67
N ASP A 184 12.63 -19.50 1.59
CA ASP A 184 12.06 -20.43 0.60
C ASP A 184 12.00 -21.85 1.13
N ASP A 185 13.11 -22.29 1.71
CA ASP A 185 13.27 -23.62 2.29
C ASP A 185 13.11 -23.55 3.81
N ALA A 186 12.00 -24.08 4.29
CA ALA A 186 11.74 -24.18 5.71
C ALA A 186 12.70 -25.19 6.37
N PRO A 187 13.20 -24.89 7.59
CA PRO A 187 13.88 -25.88 8.42
C PRO A 187 13.04 -27.14 8.63
N ALA A 188 13.71 -28.27 8.90
CA ALA A 188 13.03 -29.54 9.14
C ALA A 188 11.97 -29.43 10.25
N GLY A 189 10.77 -29.95 10.00
CA GLY A 189 9.63 -29.88 10.92
C GLY A 189 8.75 -28.64 10.74
N LEU A 190 9.10 -27.73 9.83
CA LEU A 190 8.28 -26.60 9.43
C LEU A 190 7.88 -26.71 7.96
N ASP A 191 6.72 -26.17 7.61
CA ASP A 191 6.30 -25.98 6.23
C ASP A 191 6.84 -24.66 5.68
N ALA A 192 7.10 -24.60 4.37
CA ALA A 192 7.44 -23.35 3.70
C ALA A 192 6.28 -22.36 3.77
N ILE A 193 6.60 -21.09 4.05
CA ILE A 193 5.62 -20.01 4.05
C ILE A 193 5.31 -19.66 2.60
N ASP A 194 4.02 -19.69 2.23
CA ASP A 194 3.56 -19.22 0.93
C ASP A 194 3.86 -17.72 0.78
N SER A 195 4.71 -17.42 -0.19
CA SER A 195 5.26 -16.09 -0.45
C SER A 195 5.11 -15.76 -1.93
N PRO A 196 3.87 -15.48 -2.39
CA PRO A 196 3.56 -15.30 -3.79
C PRO A 196 4.30 -14.09 -4.37
N VAL A 197 4.41 -14.08 -5.70
CA VAL A 197 4.98 -12.95 -6.43
C VAL A 197 4.20 -11.68 -6.09
N PRO A 198 4.86 -10.56 -5.72
CA PRO A 198 4.17 -9.31 -5.44
C PRO A 198 3.29 -8.90 -6.63
N SER A 199 1.98 -8.85 -6.40
CA SER A 199 1.02 -8.47 -7.43
C SER A 199 1.14 -6.98 -7.72
N ALA A 200 1.43 -6.62 -8.96
CA ALA A 200 1.35 -5.24 -9.42
C ALA A 200 -0.10 -4.88 -9.77
N GLU A 201 -0.99 -4.90 -8.78
CA GLU A 201 -2.40 -4.59 -9.03
C GLU A 201 -2.59 -3.10 -9.29
N VAL A 202 -2.90 -2.77 -10.53
CA VAL A 202 -3.49 -1.47 -10.89
C VAL A 202 -4.90 -1.45 -10.35
N THR A 203 -5.06 -1.00 -9.11
CA THR A 203 -6.38 -0.66 -8.60
C THR A 203 -6.77 0.69 -9.20
N LEU A 204 -7.74 0.66 -10.12
CA LEU A 204 -8.47 1.87 -10.49
C LEU A 204 -9.03 2.46 -9.20
N ASN A 205 -8.50 3.61 -8.78
CA ASN A 205 -9.03 4.32 -7.63
C ASN A 205 -10.41 4.86 -8.02
N TRP A 206 -11.44 4.06 -7.76
CA TRP A 206 -12.85 4.38 -8.05
C TRP A 206 -13.28 5.71 -7.42
N LEU A 207 -12.66 6.11 -6.31
CA LEU A 207 -12.90 7.39 -5.65
C LEU A 207 -12.47 8.57 -6.55
N ASN A 208 -11.33 8.45 -7.23
CA ASN A 208 -10.89 9.44 -8.22
C ASN A 208 -11.81 9.47 -9.45
N VAL A 209 -12.34 8.30 -9.87
CA VAL A 209 -13.32 8.21 -10.97
C VAL A 209 -14.64 8.92 -10.59
N PHE A 210 -15.15 8.70 -9.38
CA PHE A 210 -16.35 9.39 -8.90
C PHE A 210 -16.16 10.90 -8.79
N TYR A 211 -14.99 11.36 -8.30
CA TYR A 211 -14.69 12.80 -8.30
C TYR A 211 -14.67 13.40 -9.70
N ALA A 212 -14.09 12.71 -10.69
CA ALA A 212 -14.10 13.19 -12.07
C ALA A 212 -15.53 13.33 -12.62
N ILE A 213 -16.43 12.40 -12.28
CA ILE A 213 -17.85 12.47 -12.64
C ILE A 213 -18.55 13.62 -11.93
N GLU A 214 -18.29 13.84 -10.64
CA GLU A 214 -18.86 14.95 -9.86
C GLU A 214 -18.51 16.30 -10.49
N TRP A 215 -17.25 16.52 -10.84
CA TRP A 215 -16.82 17.75 -11.51
C TRP A 215 -17.49 17.95 -12.87
N ALA A 216 -17.73 16.88 -13.62
CA ALA A 216 -18.47 16.94 -14.89
C ALA A 216 -19.94 17.34 -14.68
N VAL A 217 -20.59 16.83 -13.62
CA VAL A 217 -21.96 17.21 -13.27
C VAL A 217 -22.06 18.68 -12.89
N PHE A 218 -21.10 19.22 -12.11
CA PHE A 218 -21.08 20.65 -11.78
C PHE A 218 -20.89 21.54 -13.01
N ALA A 219 -20.05 21.14 -13.96
CA ALA A 219 -19.89 21.85 -15.22
C ALA A 219 -21.20 21.90 -16.02
N VAL A 220 -21.92 20.78 -16.13
CA VAL A 220 -23.24 20.73 -16.78
C VAL A 220 -24.27 21.59 -16.03
N PHE A 221 -24.27 21.53 -14.71
CA PHE A 221 -25.18 22.32 -13.88
C PHE A 221 -24.95 23.83 -14.03
N ALA A 222 -23.70 24.29 -14.14
CA ALA A 222 -23.39 25.69 -14.40
C ALA A 222 -23.96 26.19 -15.74
N VAL A 223 -23.85 25.37 -16.80
CA VAL A 223 -24.44 25.69 -18.12
C VAL A 223 -25.96 25.68 -18.06
N PHE A 224 -26.55 24.72 -17.32
CA PHE A 224 -27.99 24.67 -17.09
C PHE A 224 -28.53 25.89 -16.35
N LEU A 225 -27.85 26.34 -15.28
CA LEU A 225 -28.23 27.54 -14.53
C LEU A 225 -28.17 28.81 -15.41
N TRP A 226 -27.15 28.94 -16.26
CA TRP A 226 -27.10 30.04 -17.23
C TRP A 226 -28.31 30.01 -18.17
N PHE A 227 -28.61 28.84 -18.75
CA PHE A 227 -29.77 28.68 -19.62
C PHE A 227 -31.09 29.04 -18.90
N ARG A 228 -31.25 28.58 -17.65
CA ARG A 228 -32.44 28.87 -16.84
C ARG A 228 -32.57 30.35 -16.52
N LEU A 229 -31.50 31.05 -16.18
CA LEU A 229 -31.56 32.49 -15.92
C LEU A 229 -31.89 33.31 -17.17
N VAL A 230 -31.37 32.91 -18.34
CA VAL A 230 -31.74 33.53 -19.63
C VAL A 230 -33.22 33.28 -19.95
N ARG A 231 -33.72 32.08 -19.63
CA ARG A 231 -35.12 31.71 -19.82
C ARG A 231 -36.04 32.51 -18.89
N ASP A 232 -35.73 32.56 -17.61
CA ASP A 232 -36.52 33.27 -16.60
C ASP A 232 -36.60 34.78 -16.93
N GLU A 233 -35.50 35.39 -17.38
CA GLU A 233 -35.52 36.80 -17.83
C GLU A 233 -36.40 37.01 -19.06
N TRP A 234 -36.35 36.08 -20.01
CA TRP A 234 -37.19 36.17 -21.20
C TRP A 234 -38.69 35.99 -20.86
N GLU A 235 -39.03 35.10 -19.94
CA GLU A 235 -40.40 34.89 -19.48
C GLU A 235 -40.93 36.16 -18.76
N ARG A 236 -40.13 36.79 -17.90
CA ARG A 236 -40.49 38.07 -17.24
C ARG A 236 -40.73 39.21 -18.23
N GLU A 237 -39.87 39.36 -19.23
CA GLU A 237 -40.07 40.38 -20.28
C GLU A 237 -41.34 40.14 -21.11
N GLN A 238 -41.79 38.89 -21.26
CA GLN A 238 -43.06 38.59 -21.92
C GLN A 238 -44.26 38.91 -21.03
N GLU A 239 -44.20 38.56 -19.75
CA GLU A 239 -45.26 38.89 -18.78
C GLU A 239 -45.45 40.40 -18.64
N ASP A 240 -44.36 41.18 -18.54
CA ASP A 240 -44.42 42.64 -18.47
C ASP A 240 -45.03 43.24 -19.75
N ALA A 241 -44.67 42.71 -20.93
CA ALA A 241 -45.24 43.16 -22.20
C ALA A 241 -46.74 42.83 -22.34
N GLU A 242 -47.21 41.71 -21.78
CA GLU A 242 -48.64 41.36 -21.74
C GLU A 242 -49.42 42.24 -20.75
N LEU A 243 -48.81 42.64 -19.62
CA LEU A 243 -49.40 43.57 -18.65
C LEU A 243 -49.49 45.00 -19.17
N GLU A 244 -48.54 45.44 -20.00
CA GLU A 244 -48.59 46.76 -20.64
C GLU A 244 -49.61 46.86 -21.78
N LEU A 245 -50.06 45.73 -22.33
CA LEU A 245 -51.04 45.66 -23.43
C LEU A 245 -52.50 45.49 -22.96
N ASN A 246 -52.74 45.24 -21.67
CA ASN A 246 -54.05 45.11 -21.03
C ASN A 246 -54.41 46.35 -20.20
#